data_AF-A0A9P7E7U5-F1
#
_entry.id   AF-A0A9P7E7U5-F1
#
_cell.length_a   1.000
_cell.length_b   1.000
_cell.length_c   1.000
_cell.angle_alpha   90.00
_cell.angle_beta   90.00
_cell.angle_gamma   90.00
#
_symmetry.space_group_name_H-M   'P 1'
#
loop_
_entity.id
_entity.type
_entity.pdbx_description
1 polymer ?
#
loop_
_entity_poly.entity_id
_entity_poly.type
_entity_poly.pdbx_seq_one_letter_code
_entity_poly.pdbx_strand_id
1 'polypeptide(L)'
;MSLLIGLAALVSVVHAKLNYSLTQILPTYPNIEACVGLPVQYSCENTTALTDSCCNVVQGGLVLQTQFWDTYTGLESQGQLLPEGSWTIHGLWPDNCDGSYNEYCDLSRQYDPTPSPSTLPDGTVIPPYDGPSVRTFIQDFGRYDLLKYMDTYWINQGAPNENFWAHEFSTHATCTSTFDVACYEPGYQEHQEVVNFYETVTKVFQMYPTYNMLAAAGIFPSNTTTYTLSQITNVLYSQTGAVPYLGCYRNGTILDEVWYFHHVLGTEQYGHFKTLNSTTPSSCAETGIWYYERTTTSERVVSY
;
A
#
# COMPACT_ATOMS: atom_id res chain seq x y z
N MET A 1 38.46 -48.56 -59.39
CA MET A 1 37.03 -48.75 -59.03
C MET A 1 36.88 -48.23 -57.61
N SER A 2 35.88 -47.34 -57.40
CA SER A 2 35.42 -46.72 -56.13
C SER A 2 35.45 -45.19 -56.18
N LEU A 3 34.36 -44.63 -56.69
CA LEU A 3 33.90 -43.26 -56.43
C LEU A 3 33.49 -43.17 -54.95
N LEU A 4 33.98 -42.15 -54.24
CA LEU A 4 33.41 -41.71 -52.96
C LEU A 4 32.63 -40.41 -53.22
N ILE A 5 31.30 -40.52 -53.15
CA ILE A 5 30.36 -39.40 -53.17
C ILE A 5 30.27 -38.89 -51.72
N GLY A 6 30.77 -37.68 -51.47
CA GLY A 6 30.55 -36.97 -50.21
C GLY A 6 29.35 -36.04 -50.33
N LEU A 7 28.26 -36.37 -49.63
CA LEU A 7 27.08 -35.51 -49.46
C LEU A 7 27.46 -34.22 -48.71
N ALA A 8 27.19 -33.06 -49.30
CA ALA A 8 27.22 -31.78 -48.59
C ALA A 8 25.92 -31.62 -47.80
N ALA A 9 26.00 -31.60 -46.47
CA ALA A 9 24.88 -31.23 -45.60
C ALA A 9 24.74 -29.70 -45.60
N LEU A 10 23.68 -29.19 -46.23
CA LEU A 10 23.26 -27.80 -46.10
C LEU A 10 22.64 -27.59 -44.71
N VAL A 11 23.39 -26.93 -43.81
CA VAL A 11 22.84 -26.46 -42.54
C VAL A 11 22.14 -25.13 -42.78
N SER A 12 20.81 -25.15 -42.86
CA SER A 12 19.98 -23.96 -42.87
C SER A 12 19.91 -23.37 -41.45
N VAL A 13 20.62 -22.26 -41.23
CA VAL A 13 20.52 -21.48 -39.99
C VAL A 13 19.21 -20.69 -40.02
N VAL A 14 18.19 -21.22 -39.35
CA VAL A 14 16.93 -20.51 -39.11
C VAL A 14 17.21 -19.39 -38.10
N HIS A 15 17.25 -18.14 -38.58
CA HIS A 15 17.29 -16.97 -37.70
C HIS A 15 15.88 -16.77 -37.13
N ALA A 16 15.63 -17.32 -35.94
CA ALA A 16 14.45 -16.95 -35.15
C ALA A 16 14.59 -15.47 -34.77
N LYS A 17 13.79 -14.60 -35.40
CA LYS A 17 13.58 -13.24 -34.88
C LYS A 17 12.79 -13.38 -33.58
N LEU A 18 13.49 -13.39 -32.46
CA LEU A 18 12.89 -13.14 -31.15
C LEU A 18 12.40 -11.69 -31.15
N ASN A 19 11.11 -11.48 -31.42
CA ASN A 19 10.43 -10.27 -31.03
C ASN A 19 10.28 -10.31 -29.50
N TYR A 20 11.32 -9.93 -28.78
CA TYR A 20 11.14 -9.46 -27.41
C TYR A 20 10.34 -8.17 -27.52
N SER A 21 9.03 -8.25 -27.32
CA SER A 21 8.27 -7.10 -26.86
C SER A 21 8.81 -6.80 -25.47
N LEU A 22 9.84 -5.96 -25.39
CA LEU A 22 10.22 -5.34 -24.13
C LEU A 22 8.99 -4.52 -23.72
N THR A 23 8.20 -5.03 -22.77
CA THR A 23 7.21 -4.21 -22.07
C THR A 23 7.98 -3.05 -21.46
N GLN A 24 7.84 -1.87 -22.05
CA GLN A 24 8.52 -0.68 -21.59
C GLN A 24 7.96 -0.34 -20.21
N ILE A 25 8.83 -0.36 -19.19
CA ILE A 25 8.46 0.12 -17.85
C ILE A 25 8.42 1.64 -17.92
N LEU A 26 7.25 2.22 -17.69
CA LEU A 26 7.05 3.67 -17.73
C LEU A 26 7.41 4.29 -16.37
N PRO A 27 8.01 5.50 -16.34
CA PRO A 27 8.32 6.18 -15.09
C PRO A 27 7.03 6.61 -14.38
N THR A 28 6.96 6.38 -13.07
CA THR A 28 5.81 6.71 -12.25
C THR A 28 6.07 7.88 -11.31
N TYR A 29 7.19 8.58 -11.42
CA TYR A 29 7.58 9.56 -10.43
C TYR A 29 7.16 11.00 -10.75
N PRO A 30 6.91 11.84 -9.72
CA PRO A 30 6.66 13.27 -9.91
C PRO A 30 7.92 14.00 -10.37
N ASN A 31 7.74 15.22 -10.90
CA ASN A 31 8.80 16.10 -11.34
C ASN A 31 9.54 16.74 -10.15
N ILE A 32 10.39 15.96 -9.48
CA ILE A 32 11.13 16.42 -8.29
C ILE A 32 12.20 17.47 -8.60
N GLU A 33 12.58 17.66 -9.88
CA GLU A 33 13.51 18.72 -10.27
C GLU A 33 12.93 20.11 -9.98
N ALA A 34 11.60 20.24 -10.00
CA ALA A 34 10.89 21.46 -9.59
C ALA A 34 11.16 21.83 -8.11
N CYS A 35 11.56 20.86 -7.29
CA CYS A 35 11.84 21.04 -5.87
C CYS A 35 13.28 21.47 -5.57
N VAL A 36 14.16 21.52 -6.57
CA VAL A 36 15.57 21.89 -6.38
C VAL A 36 15.66 23.33 -5.87
N GLY A 37 16.19 23.49 -4.66
CA GLY A 37 16.37 24.79 -4.02
C GLY A 37 15.19 25.26 -3.17
N LEU A 38 14.12 24.46 -3.07
CA LEU A 38 13.04 24.68 -2.12
C LEU A 38 13.34 24.03 -0.77
N PRO A 39 12.88 24.61 0.36
CA PRO A 39 13.01 23.97 1.65
C PRO A 39 12.14 22.72 1.69
N VAL A 40 12.73 21.61 2.13
CA VAL A 40 12.03 20.37 2.44
C VAL A 40 11.84 20.32 3.95
N GLN A 41 10.61 20.11 4.41
CA GLN A 41 10.26 20.14 5.83
C GLN A 41 9.34 18.96 6.20
N TYR A 42 9.30 18.63 7.48
CA TYR A 42 8.34 17.67 7.99
C TYR A 42 6.93 18.26 7.94
N SER A 43 6.01 17.51 7.37
CA SER A 43 4.58 17.80 7.47
C SER A 43 4.16 17.97 8.93
N CYS A 44 3.17 18.84 9.18
CA CYS A 44 2.64 19.15 10.52
C CYS A 44 3.62 19.71 11.58
N GLU A 45 4.91 19.91 11.25
CA GLU A 45 5.91 20.50 12.16
C GLU A 45 6.27 21.94 11.81
N ASN A 46 5.69 22.49 10.74
CA ASN A 46 6.09 23.77 10.20
C ASN A 46 5.58 24.95 11.02
N THR A 47 6.49 25.88 11.29
CA THR A 47 6.17 27.22 11.84
C THR A 47 5.87 28.25 10.73
N THR A 48 6.03 27.88 9.47
CA THR A 48 5.80 28.71 8.28
C THR A 48 4.89 27.98 7.30
N ALA A 49 3.88 28.69 6.78
CA ALA A 49 3.00 28.13 5.76
C ALA A 49 3.81 27.75 4.51
N LEU A 50 3.78 26.48 4.14
CA LEU A 50 4.30 26.01 2.88
C LEU A 50 3.26 26.23 1.79
N THR A 51 3.70 26.67 0.62
CA THR A 51 2.82 26.92 -0.54
C THR A 51 3.06 25.96 -1.68
N ASP A 52 4.22 25.26 -1.70
CA ASP A 52 4.52 24.28 -2.74
C ASP A 52 4.04 22.89 -2.29
N SER A 53 2.89 22.49 -2.86
CA SER A 53 2.21 21.22 -2.62
C SER A 53 2.89 20.01 -3.24
N CYS A 54 3.80 20.21 -4.20
CA CYS A 54 4.48 19.13 -4.91
C CYS A 54 5.80 18.75 -4.25
N CYS A 55 6.40 19.65 -3.48
CA CYS A 55 7.67 19.43 -2.81
C CYS A 55 7.54 19.13 -1.32
N ASN A 56 6.36 19.40 -0.75
CA ASN A 56 6.04 19.10 0.63
C ASN A 56 4.58 18.71 0.77
N VAL A 57 4.27 17.82 1.72
CA VAL A 57 2.88 17.54 2.11
C VAL A 57 2.28 18.78 2.80
N VAL A 58 1.41 19.50 2.08
CA VAL A 58 0.72 20.69 2.61
C VAL A 58 -0.73 20.39 3.03
N GLN A 59 -1.28 19.28 2.55
CA GLN A 59 -2.59 18.75 2.92
C GLN A 59 -2.45 17.27 3.26
N GLY A 60 -3.07 16.81 4.35
CA GLY A 60 -2.99 15.41 4.76
C GLY A 60 -1.64 15.02 5.40
N GLY A 61 -1.07 15.93 6.20
CA GLY A 61 0.30 15.83 6.71
C GLY A 61 0.55 14.79 7.81
N LEU A 62 -0.48 14.23 8.44
CA LEU A 62 -0.33 13.11 9.37
C LEU A 62 -0.58 11.82 8.61
N VAL A 63 0.48 11.12 8.21
CA VAL A 63 0.35 9.97 7.29
C VAL A 63 0.38 8.65 8.05
N LEU A 64 -0.66 7.84 7.88
CA LEU A 64 -0.81 6.55 8.53
C LEU A 64 -0.49 5.43 7.54
N GLN A 65 0.41 4.51 7.90
CA GLN A 65 0.54 3.24 7.21
C GLN A 65 -0.27 2.21 8.00
N THR A 66 -1.33 1.68 7.41
CA THR A 66 -2.30 0.80 8.08
C THR A 66 -2.20 -0.64 7.58
N GLN A 67 -2.36 -1.61 8.48
CA GLN A 67 -2.21 -3.03 8.18
C GLN A 67 -3.33 -3.86 8.79
N PHE A 68 -3.65 -4.97 8.14
CA PHE A 68 -4.59 -5.98 8.60
C PHE A 68 -3.90 -7.26 9.07
N TRP A 69 -4.50 -7.89 10.07
CA TRP A 69 -4.37 -9.30 10.38
C TRP A 69 -5.69 -10.02 10.15
N ASP A 70 -5.93 -10.40 8.90
CA ASP A 70 -7.06 -11.26 8.55
C ASP A 70 -6.73 -12.74 8.78
N THR A 71 -7.76 -13.58 8.95
CA THR A 71 -7.61 -15.04 9.07
C THR A 71 -8.08 -15.85 7.87
N TYR A 72 -8.80 -15.18 6.97
CA TYR A 72 -9.34 -15.70 5.72
C TYR A 72 -9.42 -14.54 4.72
N THR A 73 -9.73 -14.82 3.46
CA THR A 73 -9.99 -13.82 2.41
C THR A 73 -11.45 -13.88 1.92
N GLY A 74 -12.13 -15.00 2.14
CA GLY A 74 -13.46 -15.28 1.59
C GLY A 74 -13.44 -15.63 0.09
N LEU A 75 -12.28 -15.54 -0.56
CA LEU A 75 -12.05 -15.87 -1.97
C LEU A 75 -10.95 -16.93 -2.12
N GLU A 76 -10.72 -17.78 -1.11
CA GLU A 76 -9.71 -18.85 -1.15
C GLU A 76 -9.95 -19.82 -2.31
N SER A 77 -11.23 -20.10 -2.61
CA SER A 77 -11.63 -20.92 -3.77
C SER A 77 -11.22 -20.34 -5.12
N GLN A 78 -10.92 -19.04 -5.18
CA GLN A 78 -10.44 -18.32 -6.36
C GLN A 78 -8.91 -18.10 -6.32
N GLY A 79 -8.23 -18.62 -5.29
CA GLY A 79 -6.77 -18.53 -5.14
C GLY A 79 -6.27 -17.24 -4.49
N GLN A 80 -7.16 -16.37 -4.00
CA GLN A 80 -6.79 -15.22 -3.18
C GLN A 80 -6.48 -15.71 -1.76
N LEU A 81 -5.20 -15.69 -1.40
CA LEU A 81 -4.67 -16.26 -0.16
C LEU A 81 -3.80 -15.22 0.55
N LEU A 82 -3.74 -15.32 1.87
CA LEU A 82 -2.92 -14.46 2.70
C LEU A 82 -1.44 -14.91 2.68
N PRO A 83 -0.48 -13.98 2.81
CA PRO A 83 0.94 -14.32 2.86
C PRO A 83 1.32 -14.89 4.24
N GLU A 84 1.84 -16.12 4.26
CA GLU A 84 2.35 -16.72 5.50
C GLU A 84 3.43 -15.84 6.13
N GLY A 85 3.38 -15.68 7.45
CA GLY A 85 4.38 -14.90 8.20
C GLY A 85 4.34 -13.40 7.91
N SER A 86 3.21 -12.86 7.46
CA SER A 86 3.06 -11.43 7.21
C SER A 86 1.66 -10.92 7.50
N TRP A 87 1.61 -9.71 8.05
CA TRP A 87 0.42 -8.85 7.98
C TRP A 87 0.20 -8.40 6.52
N THR A 88 -0.97 -7.86 6.22
CA THR A 88 -1.29 -7.32 4.89
C THR A 88 -1.53 -5.81 4.97
N ILE A 89 -1.38 -5.13 3.85
CA ILE A 89 -1.65 -3.70 3.68
C ILE A 89 -3.16 -3.49 3.80
N HIS A 90 -3.54 -2.52 4.63
CA HIS A 90 -4.84 -1.87 4.56
C HIS A 90 -4.71 -0.67 3.63
N GLY A 91 -3.86 0.31 3.97
CA GLY A 91 -3.62 1.49 3.13
C GLY A 91 -2.51 2.42 3.59
N LEU A 92 -2.52 3.62 3.00
CA LEU A 92 -1.71 4.76 3.37
C LEU A 92 -2.61 6.01 3.41
N TRP A 93 -2.89 6.52 4.60
CA TRP A 93 -3.95 7.52 4.81
C TRP A 93 -3.37 8.87 5.22
N PRO A 94 -3.69 9.94 4.49
CA PRO A 94 -3.20 11.27 4.80
C PRO A 94 -4.23 12.05 5.65
N ASP A 95 -4.10 11.95 6.97
CA ASP A 95 -4.93 12.68 7.93
C ASP A 95 -4.46 14.14 8.05
N ASN A 96 -5.37 15.01 8.48
CA ASN A 96 -5.03 16.37 8.88
C ASN A 96 -4.14 16.34 10.13
N CYS A 97 -3.36 17.41 10.34
CA CYS A 97 -2.41 17.51 11.45
C CYS A 97 -3.06 17.47 12.85
N ASP A 98 -4.37 17.71 12.93
CA ASP A 98 -5.15 17.62 14.17
C ASP A 98 -5.75 16.22 14.42
N GLY A 99 -5.49 15.26 13.53
CA GLY A 99 -6.02 13.89 13.57
C GLY A 99 -7.43 13.74 13.00
N SER A 100 -8.07 14.81 12.49
CA SER A 100 -9.23 14.67 11.62
C SER A 100 -8.78 14.20 10.23
N TYR A 101 -9.70 13.72 9.40
CA TYR A 101 -9.38 13.24 8.06
C TYR A 101 -10.42 13.71 7.04
N ASN A 102 -10.02 13.70 5.77
CA ASN A 102 -10.89 13.94 4.64
C ASN A 102 -10.95 12.67 3.79
N GLU A 103 -11.99 12.55 2.98
CA GLU A 103 -12.21 11.40 2.10
C GLU A 103 -12.72 11.89 0.74
N TYR A 104 -12.30 11.22 -0.34
CA TYR A 104 -12.76 11.52 -1.72
C TYR A 104 -12.57 12.99 -2.11
N CYS A 105 -11.39 13.55 -1.85
CA CYS A 105 -11.11 14.97 -2.04
C CYS A 105 -11.03 15.42 -3.51
N ASP A 106 -10.91 14.48 -4.46
CA ASP A 106 -10.92 14.77 -5.89
C ASP A 106 -11.69 13.68 -6.67
N LEU A 107 -12.96 13.97 -6.96
CA LEU A 107 -13.83 13.06 -7.72
C LEU A 107 -13.46 12.94 -9.20
N SER A 108 -12.60 13.82 -9.74
CA SER A 108 -12.14 13.69 -11.13
C SER A 108 -11.11 12.58 -11.32
N ARG A 109 -10.52 12.10 -10.21
CA ARG A 109 -9.52 11.02 -10.16
C ARG A 109 -9.95 9.89 -9.23
N GLN A 110 -11.26 9.70 -9.05
CA GLN A 110 -11.80 8.58 -8.31
C GLN A 110 -12.02 7.37 -9.25
N TYR A 111 -11.69 6.18 -8.74
CA TYR A 111 -11.80 4.90 -9.46
C TYR A 111 -12.58 3.82 -8.68
N ASP A 112 -13.11 4.14 -7.50
CA ASP A 112 -13.83 3.20 -6.64
C ASP A 112 -15.18 2.74 -7.25
N PRO A 113 -15.34 1.45 -7.58
CA PRO A 113 -16.60 0.92 -8.13
C PRO A 113 -17.71 0.82 -7.09
N THR A 114 -17.40 0.85 -5.79
CA THR A 114 -18.37 0.74 -4.70
C THR A 114 -18.05 1.74 -3.57
N PRO A 115 -18.22 3.06 -3.81
CA PRO A 115 -17.86 4.08 -2.84
C PRO A 115 -18.51 3.87 -1.46
N SER A 116 -17.67 3.90 -0.44
CA SER A 116 -18.06 3.82 0.97
C SER A 116 -17.31 4.90 1.76
N PRO A 117 -17.99 5.90 2.35
CA PRO A 117 -19.41 6.18 2.20
C PRO A 117 -19.78 6.54 0.75
N SER A 118 -21.04 6.33 0.35
CA SER A 118 -21.54 6.78 -0.97
C SER A 118 -21.95 8.26 -0.99
N THR A 119 -21.88 8.94 0.16
CA THR A 119 -22.26 10.34 0.34
C THR A 119 -21.45 10.93 1.50
N LEU A 120 -20.77 12.04 1.23
CA LEU A 120 -19.95 12.74 2.22
C LEU A 120 -20.82 13.51 3.23
N PRO A 121 -20.27 13.91 4.40
CA PRO A 121 -21.00 14.67 5.41
C PRO A 121 -21.61 15.99 4.93
N ASP A 122 -21.05 16.61 3.89
CA ASP A 122 -21.56 17.84 3.28
C ASP A 122 -22.70 17.60 2.27
N GLY A 123 -23.07 16.35 2.02
CA GLY A 123 -24.11 15.94 1.07
C GLY A 123 -23.60 15.64 -0.34
N THR A 124 -22.29 15.75 -0.59
CA THR A 124 -21.70 15.38 -1.88
C THR A 124 -21.87 13.88 -2.14
N VAL A 125 -22.52 13.52 -3.24
CA VAL A 125 -22.71 12.13 -3.66
C VAL A 125 -21.48 11.67 -4.43
N ILE A 126 -20.93 10.50 -4.06
CA ILE A 126 -19.77 9.91 -4.73
C ILE A 126 -20.30 8.90 -5.75
N PRO A 127 -20.14 9.14 -7.06
CA PRO A 127 -20.63 8.20 -8.07
C PRO A 127 -19.77 6.93 -8.10
N PRO A 128 -20.38 5.74 -8.22
CA PRO A 128 -19.65 4.52 -8.56
C PRO A 128 -18.86 4.67 -9.86
N TYR A 129 -17.63 4.18 -9.88
CA TYR A 129 -16.81 4.15 -11.09
C TYR A 129 -17.09 2.90 -11.94
N ASP A 130 -17.44 3.11 -13.20
CA ASP A 130 -17.77 2.04 -14.16
C ASP A 130 -16.66 1.81 -15.23
N GLY A 131 -15.49 2.43 -15.05
CA GLY A 131 -14.38 2.35 -16.01
C GLY A 131 -13.44 1.15 -15.78
N PRO A 132 -12.28 1.14 -16.46
CA PRO A 132 -11.27 0.08 -16.29
C PRO A 132 -10.72 0.00 -14.85
N SER A 133 -10.51 -1.22 -14.37
CA SER A 133 -9.87 -1.47 -13.08
C SER A 133 -8.50 -0.81 -12.95
N VAL A 134 -8.16 -0.35 -11.74
CA VAL A 134 -6.82 0.15 -11.40
C VAL A 134 -5.69 -0.86 -11.68
N ARG A 135 -6.00 -2.17 -11.73
CA ARG A 135 -5.05 -3.19 -12.22
C ARG A 135 -4.60 -2.91 -13.64
N THR A 136 -5.49 -2.47 -14.52
CA THR A 136 -5.18 -2.15 -15.92
C THR A 136 -4.16 -1.00 -15.97
N PHE A 137 -4.32 0.02 -15.12
CA PHE A 137 -3.38 1.15 -15.07
C PHE A 137 -1.96 0.68 -14.70
N ILE A 138 -1.83 -0.18 -13.70
CA ILE A 138 -0.54 -0.76 -13.30
C ILE A 138 0.08 -1.58 -14.45
N GLN A 139 -0.74 -2.33 -15.19
CA GLN A 139 -0.30 -3.13 -16.33
C GLN A 139 0.14 -2.26 -17.52
N ASP A 140 -0.56 -1.17 -17.80
CA ASP A 140 -0.22 -0.22 -18.87
C ASP A 140 1.13 0.46 -18.61
N PHE A 141 1.51 0.65 -17.35
CA PHE A 141 2.84 1.10 -16.94
C PHE A 141 3.92 0.00 -16.95
N GLY A 142 3.55 -1.23 -17.30
CA GLY A 142 4.45 -2.38 -17.31
C GLY A 142 4.86 -2.86 -15.90
N ARG A 143 4.18 -2.39 -14.84
CA ARG A 143 4.52 -2.65 -13.43
C ARG A 143 3.94 -3.97 -12.90
N TYR A 144 4.19 -5.05 -13.63
CA TYR A 144 3.76 -6.40 -13.23
C TYR A 144 4.44 -6.90 -11.94
N ASP A 145 5.62 -6.37 -11.62
CA ASP A 145 6.32 -6.59 -10.35
C ASP A 145 5.52 -6.02 -9.17
N LEU A 146 5.04 -4.77 -9.30
CA LEU A 146 4.19 -4.12 -8.32
C LEU A 146 2.86 -4.88 -8.18
N LEU A 147 2.24 -5.25 -9.30
CA LEU A 147 0.99 -6.00 -9.29
C LEU A 147 1.15 -7.33 -8.54
N LYS A 148 2.21 -8.09 -8.80
CA LYS A 148 2.51 -9.33 -8.08
C LYS A 148 2.68 -9.11 -6.58
N TYR A 149 3.34 -8.00 -6.19
CA TYR A 149 3.50 -7.63 -4.79
C TYR A 149 2.16 -7.30 -4.13
N MET A 150 1.33 -6.47 -4.78
CA MET A 150 0.01 -6.10 -4.28
C MET A 150 -0.92 -7.30 -4.18
N ASP A 151 -0.96 -8.19 -5.18
CA ASP A 151 -1.71 -9.46 -5.14
C ASP A 151 -1.20 -10.43 -4.06
N THR A 152 -0.09 -10.13 -3.40
CA THR A 152 0.45 -10.90 -2.28
C THR A 152 0.19 -10.25 -0.94
N TYR A 153 0.33 -8.93 -0.86
CA TYR A 153 0.37 -8.23 0.42
C TYR A 153 -0.79 -7.24 0.62
N TRP A 154 -1.57 -6.89 -0.40
CA TRP A 154 -2.70 -5.96 -0.31
C TRP A 154 -4.00 -6.66 -0.69
N ILE A 155 -4.53 -7.41 0.27
CA ILE A 155 -5.60 -8.38 0.04
C ILE A 155 -6.95 -7.81 0.49
N ASN A 156 -7.96 -7.93 -0.36
CA ASN A 156 -9.33 -7.56 -0.03
C ASN A 156 -10.08 -8.74 0.62
N GLN A 157 -11.11 -8.43 1.42
CA GLN A 157 -11.98 -9.41 2.06
C GLN A 157 -13.29 -9.56 1.30
N GLY A 158 -13.58 -10.77 0.84
CA GLY A 158 -14.84 -11.14 0.19
C GLY A 158 -15.04 -10.57 -1.23
N ALA A 159 -14.07 -9.84 -1.77
CA ALA A 159 -14.14 -9.22 -3.08
C ALA A 159 -12.74 -9.16 -3.75
N PRO A 160 -12.67 -8.92 -5.08
CA PRO A 160 -11.39 -8.80 -5.79
C PRO A 160 -10.52 -7.68 -5.21
N ASN A 161 -9.21 -7.90 -5.18
CA ASN A 161 -8.25 -6.95 -4.60
C ASN A 161 -8.33 -5.55 -5.24
N GLU A 162 -8.54 -5.48 -6.56
CA GLU A 162 -8.59 -4.23 -7.31
C GLU A 162 -9.72 -3.29 -6.89
N ASN A 163 -10.83 -3.82 -6.38
CA ASN A 163 -11.92 -2.97 -5.88
C ASN A 163 -11.45 -2.21 -4.64
N PHE A 164 -10.71 -2.90 -3.77
CA PHE A 164 -10.15 -2.31 -2.57
C PHE A 164 -8.99 -1.36 -2.89
N TRP A 165 -8.11 -1.71 -3.82
CA TRP A 165 -7.06 -0.79 -4.25
C TRP A 165 -7.63 0.51 -4.85
N ALA A 166 -8.74 0.40 -5.59
CA ALA A 166 -9.44 1.54 -6.15
C ALA A 166 -10.09 2.40 -5.05
N HIS A 167 -10.69 1.77 -4.04
CA HIS A 167 -11.18 2.43 -2.83
C HIS A 167 -10.06 3.20 -2.12
N GLU A 168 -8.95 2.53 -1.81
CA GLU A 168 -7.84 3.13 -1.06
C GLU A 168 -7.23 4.35 -1.77
N PHE A 169 -7.08 4.29 -3.11
CA PHE A 169 -6.65 5.47 -3.87
C PHE A 169 -7.70 6.58 -3.84
N SER A 170 -8.96 6.25 -4.17
CA SER A 170 -10.02 7.24 -4.35
C SER A 170 -10.35 7.97 -3.05
N THR A 171 -10.43 7.23 -1.95
CA THR A 171 -10.77 7.76 -0.62
C THR A 171 -9.62 8.55 -0.03
N HIS A 172 -8.39 8.03 -0.11
CA HIS A 172 -7.26 8.57 0.67
C HIS A 172 -6.23 9.32 -0.17
N ALA A 173 -5.74 8.74 -1.27
CA ALA A 173 -4.68 9.36 -2.06
C ALA A 173 -5.09 10.69 -2.70
N THR A 174 -6.39 10.84 -3.02
CA THR A 174 -6.94 12.10 -3.53
C THR A 174 -6.88 13.25 -2.51
N CYS A 175 -6.67 12.95 -1.22
CA CYS A 175 -6.67 13.90 -0.12
C CYS A 175 -5.30 14.40 0.32
N THR A 176 -4.22 13.98 -0.33
CA THR A 176 -2.88 14.53 -0.14
C THR A 176 -2.40 15.30 -1.37
N SER A 177 -1.58 16.31 -1.11
CA SER A 177 -1.16 17.30 -2.10
C SER A 177 -0.11 16.78 -3.09
N THR A 178 0.68 15.76 -2.73
CA THR A 178 1.87 15.36 -3.50
C THR A 178 1.58 14.36 -4.62
N PHE A 179 0.41 13.72 -4.59
CA PHE A 179 -0.11 12.89 -5.68
C PHE A 179 -1.05 13.66 -6.62
N ASP A 180 -1.05 14.99 -6.57
CA ASP A 180 -1.73 15.81 -7.56
C ASP A 180 -1.04 15.64 -8.93
N VAL A 181 -1.84 15.50 -9.98
CA VAL A 181 -1.40 15.41 -11.38
C VAL A 181 -0.48 16.58 -11.75
N ALA A 182 -0.73 17.77 -11.20
CA ALA A 182 0.11 18.95 -11.41
C ALA A 182 1.59 18.70 -11.05
N CYS A 183 1.87 17.78 -10.13
CA CYS A 183 3.23 17.43 -9.71
C CYS A 183 3.98 16.53 -10.72
N TYR A 184 3.30 16.03 -11.75
CA TYR A 184 3.86 15.16 -12.79
C TYR A 184 4.08 15.88 -14.13
N GLU A 185 3.65 17.14 -14.24
CA GLU A 185 3.82 17.97 -15.43
C GLU A 185 5.28 18.46 -15.61
N PRO A 186 5.74 18.75 -16.85
CA PRO A 186 5.01 18.75 -18.14
C PRO A 186 4.94 17.38 -18.85
N GLY A 187 5.22 16.28 -18.14
CA GLY A 187 5.37 14.94 -18.71
C GLY A 187 4.34 13.92 -18.22
N TYR A 188 3.21 14.41 -17.70
CA TYR A 188 2.21 13.55 -17.09
C TYR A 188 1.68 12.52 -18.09
N GLN A 189 1.62 11.27 -17.65
CA GLN A 189 0.91 10.20 -18.33
C GLN A 189 -0.29 9.81 -17.50
N GLU A 190 -1.45 9.64 -18.13
CA GLU A 190 -2.68 9.32 -17.41
C GLU A 190 -2.50 8.12 -16.47
N HIS A 191 -2.85 8.29 -15.19
CA HIS A 191 -2.70 7.33 -14.08
C HIS A 191 -1.27 7.17 -13.51
N GLN A 192 -0.32 8.01 -13.90
CA GLN A 192 1.05 7.96 -13.38
C GLN A 192 1.11 8.08 -11.84
N GLU A 193 0.34 9.01 -11.30
CA GLU A 193 0.17 9.26 -9.87
C GLU A 193 -0.54 8.13 -9.13
N VAL A 194 -1.46 7.43 -9.81
CA VAL A 194 -2.16 6.25 -9.27
C VAL A 194 -1.17 5.11 -9.06
N VAL A 195 -0.38 4.79 -10.08
CA VAL A 195 0.64 3.73 -9.98
C VAL A 195 1.69 4.13 -8.95
N ASN A 196 2.05 5.42 -8.88
CA ASN A 196 3.01 5.91 -7.90
C ASN A 196 2.53 5.82 -6.45
N PHE A 197 1.24 6.05 -6.20
CA PHE A 197 0.63 5.84 -4.90
C PHE A 197 0.82 4.39 -4.44
N TYR A 198 0.48 3.41 -5.29
CA TYR A 198 0.63 2.00 -4.94
C TYR A 198 2.09 1.61 -4.69
N GLU A 199 3.03 2.13 -5.48
CA GLU A 199 4.46 1.95 -5.19
C GLU A 199 4.87 2.55 -3.85
N THR A 200 4.30 3.69 -3.49
CA THR A 200 4.59 4.36 -2.23
C THR A 200 4.06 3.54 -1.05
N VAL A 201 2.80 3.12 -1.10
CA VAL A 201 2.20 2.28 -0.03
C VAL A 201 3.01 1.01 0.18
N THR A 202 3.38 0.32 -0.90
CA THR A 202 4.17 -0.92 -0.82
C THR A 202 5.57 -0.70 -0.24
N LYS A 203 6.23 0.43 -0.54
CA LYS A 203 7.52 0.80 0.07
C LYS A 203 7.39 1.10 1.56
N VAL A 204 6.39 1.88 1.97
CA VAL A 204 6.20 2.25 3.38
C VAL A 204 5.80 1.02 4.21
N PHE A 205 4.93 0.14 3.69
CA PHE A 205 4.59 -1.12 4.34
C PHE A 205 5.82 -1.98 4.67
N GLN A 206 6.79 -2.05 3.75
CA GLN A 206 8.04 -2.81 3.96
C GLN A 206 8.91 -2.24 5.10
N MET A 207 8.73 -0.97 5.48
CA MET A 207 9.40 -0.39 6.64
C MET A 207 8.87 -0.94 7.97
N TYR A 208 7.65 -1.51 7.98
CA TYR A 208 6.94 -1.97 9.17
C TYR A 208 6.55 -3.45 9.08
N PRO A 209 7.52 -4.40 9.12
CA PRO A 209 7.23 -5.83 9.12
C PRO A 209 6.64 -6.31 10.47
N THR A 210 5.38 -5.98 10.75
CA THR A 210 4.70 -6.21 12.04
C THR A 210 4.81 -7.65 12.53
N TYR A 211 4.61 -8.64 11.65
CA TYR A 211 4.76 -10.05 12.01
C TYR A 211 6.15 -10.33 12.59
N ASN A 212 7.20 -9.89 11.90
CA ASN A 212 8.59 -10.13 12.30
C ASN A 212 8.93 -9.43 13.62
N MET A 213 8.43 -8.21 13.81
CA MET A 213 8.63 -7.47 15.06
C MET A 213 8.03 -8.22 16.25
N LEU A 214 6.79 -8.70 16.11
CA LEU A 214 6.11 -9.49 17.15
C LEU A 214 6.80 -10.85 17.38
N ALA A 215 7.12 -11.56 16.30
CA ALA A 215 7.79 -12.85 16.33
C ALA A 215 9.16 -12.79 17.04
N ALA A 216 9.92 -11.70 16.86
CA ALA A 216 11.20 -11.50 17.52
C ALA A 216 11.09 -11.46 19.06
N ALA A 217 9.91 -11.15 19.60
CA ALA A 217 9.62 -11.18 21.02
C ALA A 217 8.82 -12.42 21.47
N GLY A 218 8.65 -13.41 20.58
CA GLY A 218 7.87 -14.62 20.87
C GLY A 218 6.36 -14.43 20.83
N ILE A 219 5.87 -13.33 20.26
CA ILE A 219 4.43 -13.09 20.04
C ILE A 219 4.07 -13.63 18.66
N PHE A 220 3.45 -14.81 18.64
CA PHE A 220 3.00 -15.48 17.43
C PHE A 220 1.48 -15.58 17.39
N PRO A 221 0.88 -15.73 16.19
CA PRO A 221 -0.50 -16.16 16.09
C PRO A 221 -0.73 -17.44 16.90
N SER A 222 -1.79 -17.50 17.71
CA SER A 222 -2.11 -18.66 18.55
C SER A 222 -3.62 -18.80 18.76
N ASN A 223 -4.10 -20.04 18.70
CA ASN A 223 -5.47 -20.40 19.11
C ASN A 223 -5.60 -20.74 20.61
N THR A 224 -4.51 -20.71 21.37
CA THR A 224 -4.47 -21.16 22.77
C THR A 224 -3.90 -20.13 23.73
N THR A 225 -3.26 -19.07 23.22
CA THR A 225 -2.58 -18.05 24.02
C THR A 225 -3.14 -16.68 23.68
N THR A 226 -3.30 -15.85 24.72
CA THR A 226 -3.63 -14.43 24.60
C THR A 226 -2.47 -13.58 25.07
N TYR A 227 -2.49 -12.31 24.66
CA TYR A 227 -1.52 -11.29 25.00
C TYR A 227 -2.18 -10.12 25.73
N THR A 228 -1.37 -9.32 26.41
CA THR A 228 -1.78 -8.01 26.92
C THR A 228 -1.48 -6.92 25.90
N LEU A 229 -2.22 -5.81 25.96
CA LEU A 229 -1.97 -4.65 25.12
C LEU A 229 -0.54 -4.15 25.27
N SER A 230 -0.03 -4.14 26.51
CA SER A 230 1.33 -3.74 26.83
C SER A 230 2.40 -4.67 26.25
N GLN A 231 2.15 -5.98 26.15
CA GLN A 231 3.10 -6.91 25.52
C GLN A 231 3.29 -6.57 24.05
N ILE A 232 2.19 -6.35 23.32
CA ILE A 232 2.23 -6.04 21.89
C ILE A 232 2.84 -4.64 21.66
N THR A 233 2.33 -3.62 22.35
CA THR A 233 2.77 -2.23 22.15
C THR A 233 4.23 -2.00 22.55
N ASN A 234 4.74 -2.63 23.62
CA ASN A 234 6.15 -2.50 24.00
C ASN A 234 7.10 -3.06 22.94
N VAL A 235 6.72 -4.17 22.30
CA VAL A 235 7.53 -4.79 21.24
C VAL A 235 7.57 -3.88 20.03
N LEU A 236 6.42 -3.40 19.57
CA LEU A 236 6.35 -2.49 18.41
C LEU A 236 7.10 -1.19 18.71
N TYR A 237 6.93 -0.60 19.89
CA TYR A 237 7.69 0.57 20.33
C TYR A 237 9.21 0.34 20.29
N SER A 238 9.68 -0.82 20.73
CA SER A 238 11.13 -1.14 20.72
C SER A 238 11.74 -1.21 19.33
N GLN A 239 10.92 -1.47 18.30
CA GLN A 239 11.37 -1.61 16.91
C GLN A 239 11.18 -0.33 16.10
N THR A 240 10.13 0.44 16.40
CA THR A 240 9.77 1.64 15.61
C THR A 240 10.08 2.95 16.33
N GLY A 241 10.34 2.92 17.63
CA GLY A 241 10.51 4.11 18.47
C GLY A 241 9.21 4.79 18.87
N ALA A 242 8.05 4.23 18.51
CA ALA A 242 6.74 4.82 18.78
C ALA A 242 5.64 3.78 19.00
N VAL A 243 4.60 4.15 19.75
CA VAL A 243 3.45 3.29 20.01
C VAL A 243 2.43 3.45 18.88
N PRO A 244 2.18 2.43 18.04
CA PRO A 244 1.15 2.48 17.01
C PRO A 244 -0.25 2.37 17.61
N TYR A 245 -1.28 2.65 16.80
CA TYR A 245 -2.64 2.23 17.13
C TYR A 245 -2.75 0.72 16.95
N LEU A 246 -3.46 0.05 17.85
CA LEU A 246 -3.87 -1.34 17.69
C LEU A 246 -5.40 -1.40 17.65
N GLY A 247 -5.92 -1.98 16.58
CA GLY A 247 -7.33 -2.27 16.40
C GLY A 247 -7.66 -3.65 16.95
N CYS A 248 -8.77 -3.73 17.69
CA CYS A 248 -9.36 -5.01 18.01
C CYS A 248 -10.89 -4.98 17.87
N TYR A 249 -11.44 -6.06 17.33
CA TYR A 249 -12.87 -6.30 17.32
C TYR A 249 -13.32 -7.23 18.46
N ARG A 250 -14.63 -7.50 18.53
CA ARG A 250 -15.29 -8.33 19.57
C ARG A 250 -14.91 -7.91 20.99
N ASN A 251 -15.40 -6.73 21.38
CA ASN A 251 -15.15 -6.12 22.70
C ASN A 251 -13.65 -5.93 23.00
N GLY A 252 -12.87 -5.59 21.96
CA GLY A 252 -11.44 -5.30 22.09
C GLY A 252 -10.55 -6.53 22.30
N THR A 253 -11.04 -7.75 22.05
CA THR A 253 -10.29 -8.97 22.38
C THR A 253 -9.68 -9.68 21.19
N ILE A 254 -9.98 -9.28 19.95
CA ILE A 254 -9.38 -9.92 18.77
C ILE A 254 -8.64 -8.88 17.96
N LEU A 255 -7.32 -9.00 17.89
CA LEU A 255 -6.44 -8.11 17.15
C LEU A 255 -6.68 -8.27 15.65
N ASP A 256 -6.94 -7.16 14.97
CA ASP A 256 -7.18 -7.10 13.52
C ASP A 256 -6.41 -6.00 12.80
N GLU A 257 -6.04 -4.91 13.47
CA GLU A 257 -5.35 -3.80 12.82
C GLU A 257 -4.14 -3.28 13.58
N VAL A 258 -3.18 -2.72 12.84
CA VAL A 258 -2.13 -1.85 13.37
C VAL A 258 -1.92 -0.65 12.45
N TRP A 259 -1.88 0.56 13.02
CA TRP A 259 -1.63 1.79 12.26
C TRP A 259 -0.39 2.51 12.79
N TYR A 260 0.58 2.72 11.90
CA TYR A 260 1.81 3.46 12.18
C TYR A 260 1.66 4.90 11.70
N PHE A 261 1.97 5.87 12.57
CA PHE A 261 1.74 7.30 12.32
C PHE A 261 3.03 8.01 11.97
N HIS A 262 2.97 8.96 11.04
CA HIS A 262 4.16 9.63 10.54
C HIS A 262 3.93 11.09 10.23
N HIS A 263 4.99 11.89 10.42
CA HIS A 263 5.21 13.07 9.60
C HIS A 263 6.18 12.73 8.47
N VAL A 264 6.00 13.37 7.33
CA VAL A 264 6.77 13.11 6.11
C VAL A 264 7.67 14.29 5.81
N LEU A 265 8.97 14.04 5.65
CA LEU A 265 9.91 15.05 5.17
C LEU A 265 9.82 15.15 3.64
N GLY A 266 9.27 16.26 3.14
CA GLY A 266 9.04 16.45 1.71
C GLY A 266 7.78 15.75 1.24
N THR A 267 7.92 14.76 0.35
CA THR A 267 6.78 14.10 -0.31
C THR A 267 6.66 12.63 0.10
N GLU A 268 5.46 12.04 0.06
CA GLU A 268 5.23 10.65 0.46
C GLU A 268 6.00 9.67 -0.43
N GLN A 269 6.12 9.96 -1.73
CA GLN A 269 6.73 9.08 -2.75
C GLN A 269 8.20 8.74 -2.46
N TYR A 270 8.91 9.66 -1.81
CA TYR A 270 10.35 9.64 -1.60
C TYR A 270 10.78 9.95 -0.17
N GLY A 271 9.83 10.44 0.63
CA GLY A 271 10.11 11.14 1.87
C GLY A 271 10.57 10.22 2.96
N HIS A 272 11.13 10.86 3.98
CA HIS A 272 11.54 10.20 5.20
C HIS A 272 10.38 10.26 6.19
N PHE A 273 9.76 9.11 6.44
CA PHE A 273 8.67 8.96 7.39
C PHE A 273 9.25 8.97 8.81
N LYS A 274 8.99 10.05 9.54
CA LYS A 274 9.31 10.16 10.97
C LYS A 274 8.17 9.54 11.76
N THR A 275 8.40 8.37 12.35
CA THR A 275 7.41 7.66 13.14
C THR A 275 7.02 8.43 14.42
N LEU A 276 5.73 8.41 14.74
CA LEU A 276 5.11 9.11 15.85
C LEU A 276 4.28 8.16 16.69
N ASN A 277 4.08 8.51 17.97
CA ASN A 277 3.04 7.84 18.75
C ASN A 277 1.68 8.11 18.09
N SER A 278 0.80 7.11 18.15
CA SER A 278 -0.54 7.26 17.65
C SER A 278 -1.27 8.43 18.32
N THR A 279 -1.99 9.19 17.50
CA THR A 279 -2.94 10.23 17.94
C THR A 279 -4.30 9.64 18.33
N THR A 280 -4.51 8.34 18.06
CA THR A 280 -5.77 7.63 18.28
C THR A 280 -5.59 6.53 19.35
N PRO A 281 -6.40 6.49 20.40
CA PRO A 281 -6.34 5.41 21.39
C PRO A 281 -6.65 4.04 20.78
N SER A 282 -5.95 3.00 21.23
CA SER A 282 -6.24 1.62 20.83
C SER A 282 -7.69 1.22 21.20
N SER A 283 -8.32 0.40 20.35
CA SER A 283 -9.62 -0.22 20.64
C SER A 283 -9.49 -1.58 21.35
N CYS A 284 -8.28 -2.06 21.58
CA CYS A 284 -8.01 -3.32 22.27
C CYS A 284 -8.18 -3.21 23.79
N ALA A 285 -8.62 -4.30 24.40
CA ALA A 285 -8.65 -4.48 25.84
C ALA A 285 -7.23 -4.63 26.39
N GLU A 286 -7.02 -4.24 27.65
CA GLU A 286 -5.70 -4.32 28.30
C GLU A 286 -5.13 -5.74 28.36
N THR A 287 -5.98 -6.76 28.42
CA THR A 287 -5.61 -8.17 28.55
C THR A 287 -6.55 -9.07 27.76
N GLY A 288 -6.08 -10.26 27.40
CA GLY A 288 -6.92 -11.26 26.75
C GLY A 288 -7.08 -11.02 25.25
N ILE A 289 -6.09 -10.36 24.63
CA ILE A 289 -6.05 -10.12 23.19
C ILE A 289 -5.65 -11.41 22.48
N TRP A 290 -6.50 -11.87 21.58
CA TRP A 290 -6.26 -12.94 20.64
C TRP A 290 -5.60 -12.41 19.39
N TYR A 291 -4.46 -13.02 19.05
CA TYR A 291 -3.81 -12.88 17.75
C TYR A 291 -3.94 -14.26 17.09
N TYR A 292 -4.97 -14.47 16.27
CA TYR A 292 -5.35 -15.84 15.86
C TYR A 292 -4.48 -16.40 14.74
N GLU A 293 -4.23 -17.71 14.79
CA GLU A 293 -3.65 -18.46 13.69
C GLU A 293 -4.58 -18.44 12.48
N ARG A 294 -3.98 -18.49 11.29
CA ARG A 294 -4.69 -18.63 10.03
C ARG A 294 -4.76 -20.11 9.68
N THR A 295 -5.76 -20.49 8.89
CA THR A 295 -5.86 -21.88 8.42
C THR A 295 -4.88 -22.14 7.30
N THR A 296 -4.37 -23.37 7.15
CA THR A 296 -3.46 -23.73 6.05
C THR A 296 -4.09 -23.55 4.67
N THR A 297 -5.43 -23.48 4.60
CA THR A 297 -6.20 -23.23 3.37
C THR A 297 -6.38 -21.76 3.05
N SER A 298 -6.13 -20.85 4.00
CA SER A 298 -6.26 -19.40 3.80
C SER A 298 -4.92 -18.70 3.57
N GLU A 299 -3.81 -19.43 3.62
CA GLU A 299 -2.47 -18.88 3.44
C GLU A 299 -1.69 -19.52 2.30
N ARG A 300 -0.65 -18.81 1.83
CA ARG A 300 0.36 -19.32 0.90
C ARG A 300 1.76 -18.98 1.37
N VAL A 301 2.69 -19.90 1.09
CA VAL A 301 4.13 -19.63 1.20
C VAL A 301 4.50 -18.61 0.12
N VAL A 302 5.13 -17.50 0.55
CA VAL A 302 5.67 -16.50 -0.38
C VAL A 302 7.16 -16.76 -0.57
N SER A 303 7.60 -16.85 -1.82
CA SER A 303 9.01 -16.89 -2.17
C SER A 303 9.45 -15.53 -2.68
N TYR A 304 10.58 -15.05 -2.15
CA TYR A 304 11.24 -13.81 -2.55
C TYR A 304 12.14 -14.04 -3.76
#